data_AF-A0A368Y334-F1
#
_entry.id   AF-A0A368Y334-F1
#
_cell.length_a   1.000
_cell.length_b   1.000
_cell.length_c   1.000
_cell.angle_alpha   90.00
_cell.angle_beta   90.00
_cell.angle_gamma   90.00
#
_symmetry.space_group_name_H-M   'P 1'
#
loop_
_entity.id
_entity.type
_entity.pdbx_description
1 polymer ?
#
loop_
_entity_poly.entity_id
_entity_poly.type
_entity_poly.pdbx_seq_one_letter_code
_entity_poly.pdbx_strand_id
1 'polypeptide(L)'
;MFYIDSELLWKAGFVLVSFGILLYMYNNVMRHWLKVEKKKLFSYNHINKQHKIIDWAIRITFMFLLLLSYTYKVSVDFRNVKWYLEIWFVMIVFVVVLEGARAYMEWKFAENRRDYIFTISQLIFIILFFSSMILTDFFWMMPR
;
A
#
# COMPACT_ATOMS: atom_id res chain seq x y z
N MET A 1 6.97 -10.48 26.84
CA MET A 1 7.70 -9.25 26.45
C MET A 1 8.37 -9.54 25.12
N PHE A 2 7.87 -9.00 24.01
CA PHE A 2 8.47 -9.22 22.68
C PHE A 2 9.83 -8.54 22.64
N TYR A 3 10.92 -9.31 22.65
CA TYR A 3 12.24 -8.78 22.30
C TYR A 3 12.19 -8.48 20.80
N ILE A 4 12.07 -7.20 20.45
CA ILE A 4 12.27 -6.77 19.07
C ILE A 4 13.76 -6.91 18.81
N ASP A 5 14.12 -7.87 17.97
CA ASP A 5 15.50 -8.07 17.56
C ASP A 5 16.00 -6.82 16.84
N SER A 6 17.10 -6.25 17.35
CA SER A 6 17.77 -5.12 16.72
C SER A 6 18.12 -5.40 15.25
N GLU A 7 18.43 -6.66 14.92
CA GLU A 7 18.75 -7.07 13.56
C GLU A 7 17.53 -6.93 12.62
N LEU A 8 16.33 -7.29 13.09
CA LEU A 8 15.09 -7.13 12.35
C LEU A 8 14.80 -5.65 12.06
N LEU A 9 15.04 -4.76 13.02
CA LEU A 9 14.82 -3.32 12.85
C LEU A 9 15.74 -2.72 11.79
N TRP A 10 17.02 -3.07 11.78
CA TRP A 10 17.97 -2.59 10.76
C TRP A 10 17.63 -3.13 9.37
N LYS A 11 17.29 -4.41 9.25
CA LYS A 11 16.84 -5.01 7.99
C LYS A 11 15.57 -4.30 7.48
N ALA A 12 14.58 -4.08 8.35
CA ALA A 12 13.36 -3.36 8.01
C ALA A 12 13.64 -1.91 7.58
N GLY A 13 14.50 -1.20 8.31
CA GLY A 13 14.93 0.15 7.94
C GLY A 13 15.61 0.20 6.57
N PHE A 14 16.51 -0.75 6.29
CA PHE A 14 17.17 -0.84 4.99
C PHE A 14 16.19 -1.09 3.83
N VAL A 15 15.24 -2.01 4.02
CA VAL A 15 14.17 -2.27 3.04
C VAL A 15 13.34 -1.01 2.80
N LEU A 16 12.93 -0.30 3.85
CA LEU A 16 12.13 0.92 3.72
C LEU A 16 12.88 2.04 2.98
N VAL A 17 14.17 2.23 3.27
CA VAL A 17 15.02 3.22 2.60
C VAL A 17 15.22 2.86 1.13
N SER A 18 15.60 1.62 0.84
CA SER A 18 15.80 1.14 -0.54
C SER A 18 14.53 1.23 -1.37
N PHE A 19 13.39 0.82 -0.80
CA PHE A 19 12.07 0.97 -1.43
C PHE A 19 11.73 2.44 -1.68
N GLY A 20 11.96 3.32 -0.71
CA GLY A 20 11.74 4.76 -0.85
C GLY A 20 12.54 5.38 -2.00
N ILE A 21 13.82 4.99 -2.14
CA ILE A 21 14.69 5.45 -3.23
C ILE A 21 14.18 4.91 -4.58
N LEU A 22 13.90 3.61 -4.67
CA LEU A 22 13.38 2.99 -5.89
C LEU A 22 12.06 3.62 -6.34
N LEU A 23 11.14 3.84 -5.40
CA LEU A 23 9.85 4.47 -5.66
C LEU A 23 10.01 5.93 -6.12
N TYR A 24 10.93 6.68 -5.51
CA TYR A 24 11.25 8.04 -5.95
C TYR A 24 11.79 8.07 -7.38
N MET A 25 12.73 7.19 -7.72
CA MET A 25 13.29 7.08 -9.06
C MET A 25 12.21 6.68 -10.08
N TYR A 26 11.43 5.64 -9.78
CA TYR A 26 10.32 5.17 -10.61
C TYR A 26 9.33 6.30 -10.89
N ASN A 27 8.90 7.02 -9.86
CA ASN A 27 7.94 8.12 -9.98
C ASN A 27 8.49 9.25 -10.86
N ASN A 28 9.77 9.61 -10.72
CA ASN A 28 10.38 10.64 -11.58
C ASN A 28 10.43 10.21 -13.05
N VAL A 29 10.87 8.98 -13.32
CA VAL A 29 10.94 8.43 -14.69
C VAL A 29 9.55 8.38 -15.32
N MET A 30 8.59 7.79 -14.60
CA MET A 30 7.25 7.57 -15.14
C MET A 30 6.48 8.89 -15.33
N ARG A 31 6.69 9.88 -14.45
CA ARG A 31 6.13 11.23 -14.64
C ARG A 31 6.65 11.91 -15.89
N HIS A 32 7.96 11.83 -16.13
CA HIS A 32 8.56 12.37 -17.32
C HIS A 32 8.01 11.68 -18.59
N TRP A 33 7.91 10.35 -18.55
CA TRP A 33 7.46 9.57 -19.70
C TRP A 33 5.98 9.79 -20.04
N LEU A 34 5.11 9.81 -19.02
CA LEU A 34 3.68 10.03 -19.19
C LEU A 34 3.31 11.52 -19.37
N LYS A 35 4.25 12.44 -19.13
CA LYS A 35 4.03 13.90 -19.12
C LYS A 35 2.91 14.29 -18.15
N VAL A 36 2.93 13.71 -16.96
CA VAL A 36 1.96 14.01 -15.89
C VAL A 36 2.60 14.96 -14.88
N GLU A 37 1.78 15.87 -14.33
CA GLU A 37 2.26 16.86 -13.38
C GLU A 37 2.63 16.23 -12.04
N LYS A 38 3.60 16.85 -11.36
CA LYS A 38 3.95 16.48 -10.00
C LYS A 38 2.81 16.90 -9.06
N LYS A 39 1.97 15.93 -8.68
CA LYS A 39 1.05 16.10 -7.55
C LYS A 39 1.87 16.36 -6.28
N LYS A 40 1.44 17.34 -5.46
CA LYS A 40 2.05 17.59 -4.14
C LYS A 40 1.91 16.31 -3.32
N LEU A 41 3.04 15.86 -2.74
CA LEU A 41 3.00 14.78 -1.76
C LEU A 41 2.10 15.23 -0.61
N PHE A 42 1.09 14.43 -0.27
CA PHE A 42 0.11 14.71 0.79
C PHE A 42 -0.89 15.86 0.54
N SER A 43 -1.02 16.44 -0.65
CA SER A 43 -2.19 17.31 -0.87
C SER A 43 -3.45 16.48 -1.05
N TYR A 44 -4.54 16.95 -0.41
CA TYR A 44 -5.90 16.45 -0.55
C TYR A 44 -6.42 16.73 -1.97
N ASN A 45 -5.80 16.13 -3.00
CA ASN A 45 -6.17 16.28 -4.40
C ASN A 45 -7.32 15.33 -4.75
N HIS A 46 -8.47 15.60 -4.15
CA HIS A 46 -9.71 14.96 -4.55
C HIS A 46 -10.21 15.67 -5.80
N ILE A 47 -10.29 14.94 -6.90
CA ILE A 47 -10.79 15.44 -8.19
C ILE A 47 -12.20 16.01 -8.04
N ASN A 48 -13.01 15.38 -7.19
CA ASN A 48 -14.36 15.84 -6.86
C ASN A 48 -14.74 15.49 -5.42
N LYS A 49 -15.90 15.97 -4.98
CA LYS A 49 -16.46 15.65 -3.65
C LYS A 49 -16.76 14.15 -3.49
N GLN A 50 -17.08 13.44 -4.56
CA GLN A 50 -17.35 12.00 -4.51
C GLN A 50 -16.09 11.19 -4.17
N HIS A 51 -14.92 11.55 -4.72
CA HIS A 51 -13.62 10.94 -4.43
C HIS A 51 -13.31 11.07 -2.93
N LYS A 52 -13.57 12.24 -2.34
CA LYS A 52 -13.43 12.45 -0.90
C LYS A 52 -14.29 11.48 -0.07
N ILE A 53 -15.56 11.34 -0.45
CA ILE A 53 -16.51 10.49 0.27
C ILE A 53 -16.11 9.03 0.16
N ILE A 54 -15.71 8.58 -1.04
CA ILE A 54 -15.25 7.20 -1.29
C ILE A 54 -13.99 6.91 -0.49
N ASP A 55 -12.98 7.78 -0.54
CA ASP A 55 -11.73 7.61 0.22
C ASP A 55 -12.01 7.51 1.72
N TRP A 56 -12.89 8.36 2.24
CA TRP A 56 -13.23 8.36 3.66
C TRP A 56 -14.03 7.11 4.06
N ALA A 57 -14.98 6.68 3.22
CA ALA A 57 -15.72 5.44 3.42
C ALA A 57 -14.79 4.22 3.45
N ILE A 58 -13.87 4.10 2.47
CA ILE A 58 -12.86 3.02 2.43
C ILE A 58 -12.03 3.01 3.71
N ARG A 59 -11.57 4.18 4.17
CA ARG A 59 -10.77 4.29 5.41
C ARG A 59 -11.53 3.85 6.64
N ILE A 60 -12.80 4.24 6.79
CA ILE A 60 -13.63 3.83 7.92
C ILE A 60 -13.89 2.34 7.89
N THR A 61 -14.34 1.81 6.75
CA THR A 61 -14.56 0.36 6.59
C THR A 61 -13.30 -0.42 6.93
N PHE A 62 -12.13 0.09 6.52
CA PHE A 62 -10.86 -0.54 6.84
C PHE A 62 -10.51 -0.50 8.33
N MET A 63 -10.75 0.60 9.02
CA MET A 63 -10.57 0.67 10.48
C MET A 63 -11.42 -0.37 11.21
N PHE A 64 -12.68 -0.56 10.79
CA PHE A 64 -13.54 -1.61 11.33
C PHE A 64 -13.00 -3.01 11.04
N LEU A 65 -12.51 -3.28 9.83
CA LEU A 65 -11.91 -4.59 9.49
C LEU A 65 -10.65 -4.88 10.30
N LEU A 66 -9.81 -3.87 10.55
CA LEU A 66 -8.63 -4.03 11.41
C LEU A 66 -9.03 -4.34 12.86
N LEU A 67 -10.03 -3.64 13.39
CA LEU A 67 -10.56 -3.92 14.73
C LEU A 67 -11.11 -5.34 14.82
N LEU A 68 -11.91 -5.77 13.85
CA LEU A 68 -12.47 -7.13 13.80
C LEU A 68 -11.38 -8.20 13.65
N SER A 69 -10.37 -7.95 12.83
CA SER A 69 -9.23 -8.87 12.65
C SER A 69 -8.43 -9.00 13.94
N TYR A 70 -8.21 -7.89 14.63
CA TYR A 70 -7.53 -7.87 15.93
C TYR A 70 -8.34 -8.58 17.01
N THR A 71 -9.64 -8.29 17.16
CA THR A 71 -10.48 -8.95 18.17
C THR A 71 -10.57 -10.45 17.92
N TYR A 72 -10.76 -10.86 16.66
CA TYR A 72 -10.74 -12.26 16.27
C TYR A 72 -9.41 -12.95 16.63
N LYS A 73 -8.28 -12.30 16.34
CA LYS A 73 -6.94 -12.80 16.68
C LYS A 73 -6.70 -12.94 18.18
N VAL A 74 -7.33 -12.12 19.01
CA VAL A 74 -7.25 -12.26 20.47
C VAL A 74 -8.21 -13.34 20.99
N SER A 75 -9.36 -13.54 20.34
CA SER A 75 -10.36 -14.54 20.74
C SER A 75 -10.00 -15.97 20.34
N VAL A 76 -9.17 -16.15 19.32
CA VAL A 76 -8.69 -17.45 18.86
C VAL A 76 -7.22 -17.61 19.26
N ASP A 77 -6.79 -18.82 19.61
CA ASP A 77 -5.37 -19.09 19.86
C ASP A 77 -4.53 -18.57 18.67
N PHE A 78 -3.49 -17.78 18.95
CA PHE A 78 -2.73 -16.99 17.97
C PHE A 78 -2.20 -17.82 16.80
N ARG A 79 -2.06 -19.15 16.97
CA ARG A 79 -1.59 -20.09 15.95
C ARG A 79 -2.64 -20.48 14.92
N ASN A 80 -3.92 -20.22 15.17
CA ASN A 80 -5.05 -20.65 14.33
C ASN A 80 -5.70 -19.49 13.56
N VAL A 81 -5.08 -18.30 13.56
CA VAL A 81 -5.58 -17.17 12.77
C VAL A 81 -5.40 -17.49 11.29
N LYS A 82 -6.49 -17.40 10.54
CA LYS A 82 -6.45 -17.60 9.09
C LYS A 82 -5.64 -16.47 8.46
N TRP A 83 -4.77 -16.81 7.52
CA TRP A 83 -3.84 -15.88 6.86
C TRP A 83 -4.51 -14.62 6.28
N TYR A 84 -5.76 -14.71 5.82
CA TYR A 84 -6.49 -13.57 5.24
C TYR A 84 -7.04 -12.58 6.29
N LEU A 85 -6.98 -12.93 7.57
CA LEU A 85 -7.29 -12.04 8.69
C LEU A 85 -6.01 -11.48 9.32
N GLU A 86 -4.83 -11.85 8.82
CA GLU A 86 -3.59 -11.26 9.31
C GLU A 86 -3.47 -9.81 8.87
N ILE A 87 -2.91 -8.98 9.78
CA ILE A 87 -2.81 -7.52 9.61
C ILE A 87 -2.09 -7.16 8.31
N TRP A 88 -1.02 -7.88 7.95
CA TRP A 88 -0.26 -7.62 6.74
C TRP A 88 -1.10 -7.83 5.48
N PHE A 89 -1.93 -8.88 5.43
CA PHE A 89 -2.78 -9.16 4.27
C PHE A 89 -3.90 -8.12 4.14
N VAL A 90 -4.54 -7.81 5.27
CA VAL A 90 -5.58 -6.78 5.38
C VAL A 90 -5.03 -5.43 4.89
N MET A 91 -3.81 -5.05 5.27
CA MET A 91 -3.12 -3.84 4.80
C MET A 91 -2.85 -3.83 3.29
N ILE A 92 -2.44 -4.95 2.69
CA ILE A 92 -2.24 -5.05 1.24
C ILE A 92 -3.57 -4.82 0.51
N VAL A 93 -4.64 -5.51 0.93
CA VAL A 93 -5.98 -5.34 0.34
C VAL A 93 -6.43 -3.88 0.41
N PHE A 94 -6.19 -3.21 1.54
CA PHE A 94 -6.54 -1.80 1.68
C PHE A 94 -5.81 -0.88 0.70
N VAL A 95 -4.50 -1.06 0.53
CA VAL A 95 -3.73 -0.25 -0.42
C VAL A 95 -4.25 -0.47 -1.84
N VAL A 96 -4.54 -1.72 -2.22
CA VAL A 96 -5.09 -2.05 -3.54
C VAL A 96 -6.46 -1.41 -3.76
N VAL A 97 -7.36 -1.49 -2.78
CA VAL A 97 -8.70 -0.91 -2.87
C VAL A 97 -8.64 0.62 -2.92
N LEU A 98 -7.80 1.25 -2.10
CA LEU A 98 -7.67 2.71 -2.04
C LEU A 98 -7.08 3.29 -3.32
N GLU A 99 -5.95 2.75 -3.79
CA GLU A 99 -5.30 3.21 -5.03
C GLU A 99 -6.11 2.81 -6.27
N GLY A 100 -6.81 1.67 -6.25
CA GLY A 100 -7.74 1.27 -7.29
C GLY A 100 -8.94 2.21 -7.42
N ALA A 101 -9.54 2.60 -6.29
CA ALA A 101 -10.61 3.60 -6.25
C ALA A 101 -10.12 4.96 -6.78
N ARG A 102 -8.91 5.39 -6.37
CA ARG A 102 -8.27 6.60 -6.91
C ARG A 102 -8.08 6.52 -8.42
N ALA A 103 -7.52 5.43 -8.92
CA ALA A 103 -7.30 5.22 -10.35
C ALA A 103 -8.62 5.25 -11.14
N TYR A 104 -9.68 4.63 -10.61
CA TYR A 104 -11.01 4.69 -11.22
C TYR A 104 -11.55 6.13 -11.28
N MET A 105 -11.40 6.90 -10.20
CA MET A 105 -11.82 8.29 -10.15
C MET A 105 -10.98 9.17 -11.08
N GLU A 106 -9.68 8.92 -11.19
CA GLU A 106 -8.79 9.60 -12.14
C GLU A 106 -9.19 9.28 -13.58
N TRP A 107 -9.48 8.02 -13.89
CA TRP A 107 -9.90 7.62 -15.23
C TRP A 107 -11.21 8.29 -15.64
N LYS A 108 -12.17 8.38 -14.72
CA LYS A 108 -13.53 8.90 -15.00
C LYS A 108 -13.64 10.42 -14.93
N PHE A 109 -12.88 11.07 -14.05
CA PHE A 109 -13.08 12.48 -13.72
C PHE A 109 -11.84 13.37 -13.83
N ALA A 110 -10.62 12.83 -14.00
CA ALA A 110 -9.44 13.69 -14.10
C ALA A 110 -9.39 14.45 -15.43
N GLU A 111 -8.91 15.69 -15.36
CA GLU A 111 -8.67 16.55 -16.51
C GLU A 111 -7.58 15.95 -17.42
N ASN A 112 -6.54 15.37 -16.82
CA ASN A 112 -5.50 14.61 -17.52
C ASN A 112 -5.73 13.10 -17.40
N ARG A 113 -6.16 12.47 -18.49
CA ARG A 113 -6.35 11.00 -18.55
C ARG A 113 -5.06 10.20 -18.39
N ARG A 114 -3.88 10.79 -18.43
CA ARG A 114 -2.63 10.03 -18.17
C ARG A 114 -2.35 9.84 -16.69
N ASP A 115 -3.04 10.57 -15.81
CA ASP A 115 -2.89 10.43 -14.36
C ASP A 115 -3.28 9.03 -13.87
N TYR A 116 -4.37 8.45 -14.36
CA TYR A 116 -4.77 7.11 -13.95
C TYR A 116 -3.74 6.05 -14.37
N ILE A 117 -3.10 6.23 -15.54
CA ILE A 117 -2.04 5.34 -16.03
C ILE A 117 -0.86 5.39 -15.07
N PHE A 118 -0.48 6.60 -14.63
CA PHE A 118 0.55 6.77 -13.61
C PHE A 118 0.18 6.04 -12.31
N THR A 119 -1.02 6.26 -11.77
CA THR A 119 -1.47 5.64 -10.51
C THR A 119 -1.52 4.11 -10.60
N ILE A 120 -2.07 3.54 -11.68
CA ILE A 120 -2.07 2.09 -11.90
C ILE A 120 -0.65 1.55 -12.04
N SER A 121 0.21 2.22 -12.80
CA SER A 121 1.60 1.78 -12.99
C SER A 121 2.37 1.76 -11.67
N GLN A 122 2.18 2.79 -10.83
CA GLN A 122 2.77 2.86 -9.51
C GLN A 122 2.24 1.75 -8.59
N LEU A 123 0.92 1.48 -8.60
CA LEU A 123 0.33 0.39 -7.83
C LEU A 123 0.89 -0.97 -8.24
N ILE A 124 1.00 -1.24 -9.55
CA ILE A 124 1.59 -2.48 -10.08
C ILE A 124 3.04 -2.62 -9.63
N PHE A 125 3.83 -1.54 -9.72
CA PHE A 125 5.22 -1.54 -9.27
C PHE A 125 5.34 -1.90 -7.78
N ILE A 126 4.49 -1.32 -6.93
CA ILE A 126 4.44 -1.61 -5.50
C ILE A 126 4.09 -3.09 -5.25
N ILE A 127 3.07 -3.62 -5.93
CA ILE A 127 2.67 -5.03 -5.80
C ILE A 127 3.83 -5.95 -6.21
N LEU A 128 4.46 -5.70 -7.36
CA LEU A 128 5.59 -6.51 -7.83
C LEU A 128 6.78 -6.48 -6.87
N PHE A 129 7.07 -5.32 -6.29
CA PHE A 129 8.13 -5.19 -5.29
C PHE A 129 7.84 -6.03 -4.04
N PHE A 130 6.65 -5.91 -3.45
CA PHE A 130 6.32 -6.69 -2.25
C PHE A 130 6.16 -8.19 -2.55
N SER A 131 5.58 -8.56 -3.69
CA SER A 131 5.49 -9.95 -4.12
C SER A 131 6.85 -10.59 -4.34
N SER A 132 7.81 -9.87 -4.96
CA SER A 132 9.16 -10.40 -5.16
C SER A 132 9.87 -10.62 -3.82
N MET A 133 9.71 -9.71 -2.85
CA MET A 133 10.25 -9.88 -1.50
C MET A 133 9.71 -11.14 -0.81
N ILE A 134 8.40 -11.40 -0.91
CA ILE A 134 7.77 -12.57 -0.30
C ILE A 134 8.22 -13.85 -1.00
N LEU A 135 8.28 -13.87 -2.34
CA LEU A 135 8.61 -15.08 -3.11
C LEU A 135 10.08 -15.46 -3.04
N THR A 136 10.99 -14.49 -2.86
CA THR A 136 12.44 -14.74 -2.90
C THR A 136 13.07 -14.87 -1.51
N ASP A 137 12.28 -14.85 -0.44
CA ASP A 137 12.79 -14.72 0.95
C ASP A 137 13.83 -13.59 1.07
N PHE A 138 13.65 -12.51 0.31
CA PHE A 138 14.65 -11.45 0.17
C PHE A 138 14.98 -10.89 1.56
N PHE A 139 16.27 -10.89 1.93
CA PHE A 139 16.81 -10.54 3.26
C PHE A 139 16.65 -11.53 4.42
N TRP A 140 16.24 -12.78 4.19
CA TRP A 140 16.13 -13.77 5.28
C TRP A 140 15.24 -13.29 6.45
N MET A 141 14.23 -12.47 6.12
CA MET A 141 13.33 -11.87 7.11
C MET A 141 12.27 -12.86 7.64
N MET A 142 12.04 -13.97 6.94
CA MET A 142 11.12 -15.02 7.37
C MET A 142 11.91 -16.08 8.16
N PRO A 143 11.55 -16.36 9.43
CA PRO A 143 12.15 -17.46 10.16
C PRO A 143 11.71 -18.78 9.51
N ARG A 144 12.69 -19.62 9.14
CA ARG A 144 12.46 -21.02 8.78
C ARG A 144 12.42 -21.89 10.03
#